data_AF-A0A927GY75-F1
#
_entry.id   AF-A0A927GY75-F1
#
_cell.length_a   1.000
_cell.length_b   1.000
_cell.length_c   1.000
_cell.angle_alpha   90.00
_cell.angle_beta   90.00
_cell.angle_gamma   90.00
#
_symmetry.space_group_name_H-M   'P 1'
#
loop_
_entity.id
_entity.type
_entity.pdbx_description
1 polymer ?
#
loop_
_entity_poly.entity_id
_entity_poly.type
_entity_poly.pdbx_seq_one_letter_code
_entity_poly.pdbx_strand_id
1 'polypeptide(L)'
;MNGYEKLALLGGTKAIDSPNWDMFKWPIITDEDEAAALQVLRNGAMSGIDITMKFEKEFAEWLNMDYALAFNNGTSSLLGAFYGCGIGVGDEVICPSITYWASALSAYSLGASIVFAEIDPLSLCLDPNDSSIGSRTKRRRKRQPEGSKPYSRI
;
A
#
# COMPACT_ATOMS: atom_id res chain seq x y z
N MET A 1 37.12 17.84 -12.44
CA MET A 1 36.65 16.85 -13.43
C MET A 1 36.71 15.47 -12.79
N ASN A 2 35.56 14.79 -12.80
CA ASN A 2 35.31 13.35 -12.65
C ASN A 2 35.80 12.63 -11.39
N GLY A 3 35.10 12.86 -10.27
CA GLY A 3 35.21 12.05 -9.04
C GLY A 3 34.21 10.89 -9.01
N TYR A 4 34.11 10.11 -10.09
CA TYR A 4 33.32 8.87 -10.09
C TYR A 4 34.26 7.69 -9.89
N GLU A 5 34.05 6.92 -8.82
CA GLU A 5 34.76 5.66 -8.62
C GLU A 5 34.49 4.70 -9.78
N LYS A 6 35.49 3.90 -10.13
CA LYS A 6 35.38 2.92 -11.22
C LYS A 6 34.25 1.93 -10.88
N LEU A 7 33.35 1.66 -11.82
CA LEU A 7 32.27 0.69 -11.60
C LEU A 7 32.84 -0.71 -11.29
N ALA A 8 32.20 -1.45 -10.38
CA ALA A 8 32.60 -2.81 -10.04
C ALA A 8 32.69 -3.74 -11.26
N LEU A 9 31.76 -3.59 -12.22
CA LEU A 9 31.77 -4.34 -13.49
C LEU A 9 33.02 -4.07 -14.35
N LEU A 10 33.63 -2.90 -14.19
CA LEU A 10 34.85 -2.49 -14.89
C LEU A 10 36.11 -2.71 -14.04
N GLY A 11 36.01 -3.51 -12.97
CA GLY A 11 37.12 -3.81 -12.06
C GLY A 11 37.39 -2.71 -11.02
N GLY A 12 36.39 -1.89 -10.68
CA GLY A 12 36.42 -1.10 -9.45
C GLY A 12 35.96 -1.89 -8.24
N THR A 13 35.93 -1.24 -7.07
CA THR A 13 35.52 -1.87 -5.81
C THR A 13 34.05 -2.29 -5.88
N LYS A 14 33.73 -3.50 -5.39
CA LYS A 14 32.35 -3.96 -5.27
C LYS A 14 31.63 -3.15 -4.19
N ALA A 15 30.39 -2.74 -4.45
CA ALA A 15 29.54 -2.10 -3.44
C ALA A 15 29.17 -3.04 -2.29
N ILE A 16 29.20 -4.35 -2.54
CA ILE A 16 29.04 -5.41 -1.55
C ILE A 16 30.27 -6.33 -1.67
N ASP A 17 31.11 -6.32 -0.65
CA ASP A 17 32.33 -7.12 -0.54
C ASP A 17 32.22 -8.27 0.48
N SER A 18 31.09 -8.34 1.19
CA SER A 18 30.79 -9.41 2.13
C SER A 18 30.55 -10.76 1.42
N PRO A 19 31.19 -11.85 1.86
CA PRO A 19 30.89 -13.20 1.40
C PRO A 19 29.60 -13.75 2.01
N ASN A 20 28.93 -12.99 2.90
CA ASN A 20 27.74 -13.45 3.60
C ASN A 20 26.49 -13.28 2.72
N TRP A 21 26.10 -14.35 2.04
CA TRP A 21 24.89 -14.43 1.23
C TRP A 21 23.58 -14.48 2.06
N ASP A 22 23.66 -14.56 3.39
CA ASP A 22 22.46 -14.50 4.27
C ASP A 22 21.72 -13.16 4.16
N MET A 23 22.32 -12.14 3.54
CA MET A 23 21.66 -10.90 3.16
C MET A 23 20.45 -11.09 2.21
N PHE A 24 20.30 -12.28 1.61
CA PHE A 24 19.14 -12.66 0.79
C PHE A 24 18.16 -13.59 1.52
N LYS A 25 18.39 -13.92 2.79
CA LYS A 25 17.47 -14.76 3.57
C LYS A 25 16.22 -13.94 3.93
N TRP A 26 15.18 -14.11 3.13
CA TRP A 26 13.87 -13.48 3.29
C TRP A 26 12.75 -14.50 3.05
N PRO A 27 11.63 -14.47 3.81
CA PRO A 27 11.38 -13.60 4.97
C PRO A 27 12.21 -13.97 6.20
N ILE A 28 12.37 -13.01 7.11
CA ILE A 28 12.90 -13.27 8.45
C ILE A 28 11.76 -13.89 9.25
N ILE A 29 11.90 -15.16 9.65
CA ILE A 29 10.91 -15.90 10.45
C ILE A 29 11.56 -16.19 11.79
N THR A 30 10.81 -15.93 12.87
CA THR A 30 11.22 -16.15 14.26
C THR A 30 10.46 -17.33 14.87
N ASP A 31 10.95 -17.83 16.01
CA ASP A 31 10.24 -18.87 16.77
C ASP A 31 8.84 -18.41 17.22
N GLU A 32 8.66 -17.09 17.41
CA GLU A 32 7.37 -16.47 17.76
C GLU A 32 6.37 -16.55 16.60
N ASP A 33 6.82 -16.32 15.37
CA ASP A 33 6.00 -16.45 14.16
C ASP A 33 5.51 -17.90 13.97
N GLU A 34 6.43 -18.86 14.14
CA GLU A 34 6.11 -20.28 14.03
C GLU A 34 5.11 -20.71 15.10
N ALA A 35 5.32 -20.28 16.36
CA ALA A 35 4.42 -20.59 17.46
C ALA A 35 3.01 -20.02 17.23
N ALA A 36 2.91 -18.78 16.75
CA ALA A 36 1.63 -18.13 16.44
C ALA A 36 0.87 -18.87 15.33
N ALA A 37 1.55 -19.24 14.24
CA ALA A 37 0.95 -20.00 13.14
C ALA A 37 0.48 -21.40 13.60
N LEU A 38 1.32 -22.12 14.35
CA LEU A 38 0.98 -23.43 14.89
C LEU A 38 -0.20 -23.38 15.87
N GLN A 39 -0.33 -22.31 16.65
CA GLN A 39 -1.46 -22.14 17.56
C GLN A 39 -2.79 -22.06 16.81
N VAL A 40 -2.86 -21.30 15.71
CA VAL A 40 -4.08 -21.22 14.85
C VAL A 40 -4.44 -22.60 14.30
N LEU A 41 -3.45 -23.35 13.81
CA LEU A 41 -3.64 -24.70 13.28
C LEU A 41 -4.14 -25.68 14.35
N ARG A 42 -3.51 -25.70 15.53
CA ARG A 42 -3.88 -26.58 16.64
C ARG A 42 -5.26 -26.29 17.19
N ASN A 43 -5.68 -25.02 17.18
CA ASN A 43 -7.02 -24.61 17.61
C ASN A 43 -8.10 -24.89 16.56
N GLY A 44 -7.73 -25.27 15.32
CA GLY A 44 -8.69 -25.47 14.23
C GLY A 44 -9.35 -24.17 13.74
N ALA A 45 -8.76 -23.01 14.06
CA ALA A 45 -9.37 -21.68 13.84
C ALA A 45 -8.92 -21.02 12.52
N MET A 46 -8.64 -21.80 11.48
CA MET A 46 -8.06 -21.29 10.22
C MET A 46 -8.93 -20.27 9.48
N SER A 47 -10.25 -20.30 9.71
CA SER A 47 -11.20 -19.31 9.19
C SER A 47 -11.83 -18.47 10.32
N GLY A 48 -11.28 -18.56 11.53
CA GLY A 48 -11.71 -17.77 12.68
C GLY A 48 -11.21 -16.33 12.55
N ILE A 49 -11.98 -15.38 13.08
CA ILE A 49 -11.68 -13.95 13.00
C ILE A 49 -11.02 -13.40 14.27
N ASP A 50 -10.94 -14.18 15.36
CA ASP A 50 -10.48 -13.69 16.66
C ASP A 50 -9.06 -13.11 16.62
N ILE A 51 -8.12 -13.83 15.98
CA ILE A 51 -6.73 -13.38 15.83
C ILE A 51 -6.64 -12.17 14.89
N THR A 52 -7.46 -12.12 13.84
CA THR A 52 -7.53 -11.00 12.91
C THR A 52 -8.08 -9.75 13.58
N MET A 53 -9.17 -9.85 14.36
CA MET A 53 -9.73 -8.73 15.12
C MET A 53 -8.76 -8.21 16.18
N LYS A 54 -8.02 -9.12 16.84
CA LYS A 54 -6.96 -8.73 17.76
C LYS A 54 -5.87 -7.93 17.03
N PHE A 55 -5.39 -8.44 15.89
CA PHE A 55 -4.42 -7.73 15.07
C PHE A 55 -4.94 -6.37 14.60
N GLU A 56 -6.16 -6.27 14.11
CA GLU A 56 -6.77 -5.01 13.66
C GLU A 56 -6.80 -3.98 14.79
N LYS A 57 -7.18 -4.39 16.00
CA LYS A 57 -7.18 -3.51 17.17
C LYS A 57 -5.78 -3.01 17.50
N GLU A 58 -4.82 -3.92 17.64
CA GLU A 58 -3.42 -3.59 17.98
C GLU A 58 -2.77 -2.72 16.88
N PHE A 59 -3.10 -2.98 15.62
CA PHE A 59 -2.60 -2.22 14.47
C PHE A 59 -3.20 -0.81 14.40
N ALA A 60 -4.49 -0.65 14.69
CA ALA A 60 -5.14 0.65 14.80
C ALA A 60 -4.53 1.48 15.93
N GLU A 61 -4.28 0.87 17.10
CA GLU A 61 -3.60 1.49 18.23
C GLU A 61 -2.18 1.92 17.86
N TRP A 62 -1.41 1.06 17.17
CA TRP A 62 -0.06 1.36 16.70
C TRP A 62 0.01 2.54 15.73
N LEU A 63 -0.97 2.67 14.82
CA LEU A 63 -1.08 3.79 13.88
C LEU A 63 -1.77 5.03 14.45
N ASN A 64 -2.25 4.98 15.70
CA ASN A 64 -3.07 6.03 16.31
C ASN A 64 -4.33 6.38 15.47
N MET A 65 -5.04 5.34 15.00
CA MET A 65 -6.27 5.45 14.22
C MET A 65 -7.46 4.81 14.96
N ASP A 66 -8.68 5.27 14.69
CA ASP A 66 -9.89 4.73 15.32
C ASP A 66 -10.24 3.31 14.81
N TYR A 67 -9.88 2.98 13.57
CA TYR A 67 -10.25 1.75 12.90
C TYR A 67 -9.13 1.21 12.02
N ALA A 68 -9.02 -0.12 11.95
CA ALA A 68 -8.24 -0.84 10.95
C ALA A 68 -9.04 -2.04 10.43
N LEU A 69 -8.79 -2.44 9.19
CA LEU A 69 -9.39 -3.61 8.56
C LEU A 69 -8.32 -4.38 7.79
N ALA A 70 -8.12 -5.64 8.15
CA ALA A 70 -7.11 -6.50 7.57
C ALA A 70 -7.59 -7.07 6.22
N PHE A 71 -6.64 -7.18 5.29
CA PHE A 71 -6.84 -7.79 3.98
C PHE A 71 -5.75 -8.82 3.72
N ASN A 72 -6.00 -9.74 2.80
CA ASN A 72 -5.02 -10.76 2.41
C ASN A 72 -3.79 -10.20 1.67
N ASN A 73 -3.87 -8.98 1.12
CA ASN A 73 -2.73 -8.25 0.55
C ASN A 73 -3.04 -6.74 0.37
N GLY A 74 -2.00 -5.97 0.03
CA GLY A 74 -2.10 -4.52 -0.20
C GLY A 74 -3.01 -4.13 -1.38
N THR A 75 -3.02 -4.88 -2.48
CA THR A 75 -3.88 -4.59 -3.64
C THR A 75 -5.36 -4.68 -3.28
N SER A 76 -5.75 -5.70 -2.50
CA SER A 76 -7.12 -5.90 -2.04
C SER A 76 -7.53 -4.85 -1.01
N SER A 77 -6.60 -4.42 -0.16
CA SER A 77 -6.79 -3.28 0.75
C SER A 77 -7.08 -1.99 -0.03
N LEU A 78 -6.28 -1.66 -1.06
CA LEU A 78 -6.52 -0.50 -1.91
C LEU A 78 -7.86 -0.58 -2.66
N LEU A 79 -8.25 -1.77 -3.14
CA LEU A 79 -9.54 -1.97 -3.78
C LEU A 79 -10.69 -1.70 -2.81
N GLY A 80 -10.64 -2.26 -1.60
CA GLY A 80 -11.62 -2.00 -0.55
C GLY A 80 -11.68 -0.52 -0.16
N ALA A 81 -10.52 0.15 -0.07
CA ALA A 81 -10.43 1.57 0.25
C ALA A 81 -11.07 2.45 -0.85
N PHE A 82 -10.74 2.22 -2.14
CA PHE A 82 -11.33 2.96 -3.25
C PHE A 82 -12.84 2.71 -3.37
N TYR A 83 -13.27 1.46 -3.19
CA TYR A 83 -14.69 1.12 -3.15
C TYR A 83 -15.42 1.83 -2.01
N GLY A 84 -14.87 1.83 -0.80
CA GLY A 84 -15.42 2.56 0.35
C GLY A 84 -15.46 4.08 0.15
N CYS A 85 -14.54 4.62 -0.67
CA CYS A 85 -14.56 6.02 -1.10
C CYS A 85 -15.61 6.32 -2.19
N GLY A 86 -16.20 5.29 -2.81
CA GLY A 86 -17.19 5.40 -3.88
C GLY A 86 -16.58 5.74 -5.25
N ILE A 87 -15.32 5.35 -5.48
CA ILE A 87 -14.65 5.53 -6.78
C ILE A 87 -15.28 4.61 -7.83
N GLY A 88 -15.47 5.13 -9.04
CA GLY A 88 -15.93 4.31 -10.17
C GLY A 88 -15.91 5.05 -11.52
N VAL A 89 -16.77 4.61 -12.44
CA VAL A 89 -16.88 5.17 -13.80
C VAL A 89 -17.10 6.69 -13.78
N GLY A 90 -16.28 7.40 -14.54
CA GLY A 90 -16.33 8.86 -14.64
C GLY A 90 -15.48 9.59 -13.59
N ASP A 91 -14.88 8.87 -12.65
CA ASP A 91 -13.92 9.45 -11.71
C ASP A 91 -12.50 9.43 -12.27
N GLU A 92 -11.71 10.43 -11.87
CA GLU A 92 -10.28 10.52 -12.15
C GLU A 92 -9.50 10.34 -10.84
N VAL A 93 -8.50 9.45 -10.86
CA VAL A 93 -7.57 9.21 -9.75
C VAL A 93 -6.17 9.56 -10.18
N ILE A 94 -5.53 10.47 -9.43
CA ILE A 94 -4.12 10.82 -9.66
C ILE A 94 -3.22 9.70 -9.15
N CYS A 95 -2.22 9.34 -9.96
CA CYS A 95 -1.20 8.38 -9.61
C CYS A 95 0.18 8.91 -10.01
N PRO A 96 1.24 8.72 -9.21
CA PRO A 96 2.60 9.02 -9.65
C PRO A 96 2.95 8.24 -10.92
N SER A 97 3.64 8.89 -11.87
CA SER A 97 4.14 8.26 -13.10
C SER A 97 5.10 7.10 -12.82
N ILE A 98 5.86 7.20 -11.73
CA ILE A 98 6.73 6.15 -11.21
C ILE A 98 6.21 5.62 -9.87
N THR A 99 5.59 4.44 -9.91
CA THR A 99 5.09 3.75 -8.72
C THR A 99 4.95 2.25 -9.01
N TYR A 100 4.58 1.48 -8.00
CA TYR A 100 4.16 0.11 -8.19
C TYR A 100 2.77 0.07 -8.85
N TRP A 101 2.60 -0.73 -9.91
CA TRP A 101 1.38 -0.79 -10.72
C TRP A 101 0.08 -1.01 -9.91
N ALA A 102 0.16 -1.74 -8.79
CA ALA A 102 -1.00 -2.01 -7.93
C ALA A 102 -1.60 -0.73 -7.31
N SER A 103 -0.83 0.37 -7.22
CA SER A 103 -1.30 1.67 -6.74
C SER A 103 -2.44 2.25 -7.58
N ALA A 104 -2.44 1.99 -8.90
CA ALA A 104 -3.45 2.47 -9.84
C ALA A 104 -4.50 1.41 -10.20
N LEU A 105 -4.09 0.14 -10.20
CA LEU A 105 -4.90 -0.98 -10.69
C LEU A 105 -6.27 -1.04 -10.01
N SER A 106 -6.32 -0.84 -8.69
CA SER A 106 -7.55 -1.00 -7.92
C SER A 106 -8.59 0.06 -8.27
N ALA A 107 -8.18 1.31 -8.50
CA ALA A 107 -9.07 2.36 -8.98
C ALA A 107 -9.53 2.10 -10.43
N TYR A 108 -8.60 1.69 -11.30
CA TYR A 108 -8.91 1.33 -12.68
C TYR A 108 -9.91 0.17 -12.77
N SER A 109 -9.77 -0.84 -11.90
CA SER A 109 -10.66 -2.01 -11.85
C SER A 109 -12.10 -1.64 -11.46
N LEU A 110 -12.29 -0.50 -10.79
CA LEU A 110 -13.62 0.05 -10.47
C LEU A 110 -14.18 0.93 -11.60
N GLY A 111 -13.43 1.12 -12.70
CA GLY A 111 -13.83 1.89 -13.88
C GLY A 111 -13.39 3.35 -13.86
N ALA A 112 -12.56 3.76 -12.90
CA ALA A 112 -12.00 5.12 -12.87
C ALA A 112 -10.88 5.29 -13.91
N SER A 113 -10.71 6.52 -14.39
CA SER A 113 -9.59 6.93 -15.22
C SER A 113 -8.37 7.26 -14.36
N ILE A 114 -7.20 6.78 -14.76
CA ILE A 114 -5.94 7.09 -14.07
C ILE A 114 -5.28 8.29 -14.75
N VAL A 115 -4.98 9.32 -13.95
CA VAL A 115 -4.26 10.51 -14.40
C VAL A 115 -2.86 10.43 -13.82
N PHE A 116 -1.87 10.18 -14.68
CA PHE A 116 -0.48 10.15 -14.25
C PHE A 116 0.07 11.56 -14.06
N ALA A 117 0.71 11.79 -12.92
CA ALA A 117 1.38 13.02 -12.55
C ALA A 117 2.87 12.76 -12.32
N GLU A 118 3.72 13.72 -12.66
CA GLU A 118 5.17 13.60 -12.52
C GLU A 118 5.59 13.55 -11.04
N ILE A 119 6.78 13.02 -10.80
CA ILE A 119 7.41 13.00 -9.48
C ILE A 119 8.51 14.05 -9.35
N ASP A 120 8.75 14.48 -8.12
CA ASP A 120 9.98 15.15 -7.76
C ASP A 120 11.14 14.13 -7.74
N PRO A 121 12.22 14.34 -8.51
CA PRO A 121 13.28 13.33 -8.69
C PRO A 121 14.18 13.14 -7.46
N LEU A 122 14.09 14.02 -6.45
CA LEU A 122 14.88 13.92 -5.22
C LEU A 122 14.14 13.12 -4.15
N SER A 123 12.84 13.36 -4.01
CA SER A 123 11.98 12.72 -3.02
C SER A 123 11.28 11.47 -3.55
N LEU A 124 11.18 11.32 -4.87
CA LEU A 124 10.41 10.29 -5.57
C LEU A 124 8.90 10.32 -5.23
N CYS A 125 8.43 11.42 -4.65
CA CYS A 125 7.02 11.69 -4.37
C CYS A 125 6.40 12.50 -5.52
N LEU A 126 5.07 12.57 -5.57
CA LEU A 126 4.35 13.43 -6.53
C LEU A 126 4.85 14.87 -6.48
N ASP A 127 5.15 15.45 -7.66
CA ASP A 127 5.45 16.88 -7.76
C ASP A 127 4.15 17.68 -7.53
N PRO A 128 4.04 18.47 -6.45
CA PRO A 128 2.84 19.24 -6.17
C PRO A 128 2.51 20.31 -7.22
N ASN A 129 3.45 20.65 -8.11
CA ASN A 129 3.28 21.64 -9.17
C ASN A 129 2.87 21.04 -10.52
N ASP A 130 2.71 19.71 -10.61
CA ASP A 130 2.32 19.07 -11.87
C ASP A 130 0.92 19.54 -12.32
N SER A 131 0.83 19.98 -13.57
CA SER A 131 -0.39 20.54 -14.16
C SER A 131 -1.58 19.58 -14.25
N SER A 132 -1.34 18.27 -14.18
CA SER A 132 -2.37 17.23 -14.12
C SER A 132 -3.12 17.22 -12.79
N ILE A 133 -2.56 17.87 -11.75
CA ILE A 133 -3.20 18.08 -10.45
C ILE A 133 -4.21 19.23 -10.57
N GLY A 134 -5.33 18.98 -11.27
CA GLY A 134 -6.34 19.96 -11.63
C GLY A 134 -7.68 19.87 -10.88
N SER A 135 -8.66 20.67 -11.31
CA SER A 135 -10.00 20.79 -10.69
C SER A 135 -10.96 19.62 -10.95
N ARG A 136 -10.64 18.74 -11.92
CA ARG A 136 -11.40 17.51 -12.21
C ARG A 136 -10.98 16.34 -11.32
N THR A 137 -9.77 16.40 -10.78
CA THR A 137 -9.31 15.49 -9.74
C THR A 137 -10.21 15.64 -8.52
N LYS A 138 -10.87 14.55 -8.12
CA LYS A 138 -11.65 14.52 -6.88
C LYS A 138 -10.75 14.67 -5.66
N ARG A 139 -10.38 15.91 -5.31
CA ARG A 139 -10.00 16.29 -3.95
C ARG A 139 -11.30 16.37 -3.17
N ARG A 140 -11.73 15.28 -2.54
CA ARG A 140 -13.01 15.24 -1.81
C ARG A 140 -13.04 16.37 -0.77
N ARG A 141 -13.76 17.46 -1.05
CA ARG A 141 -14.19 18.41 -0.01
C ARG A 141 -15.02 17.60 0.98
N LYS A 142 -14.76 17.76 2.29
CA LYS A 142 -15.49 17.08 3.38
C LYS A 142 -16.96 16.96 2.98
N ARG A 143 -17.46 15.73 2.81
CA ARG A 143 -18.89 15.50 2.61
C ARG A 143 -19.55 16.06 3.88
N GLN A 144 -20.39 17.10 3.75
CA GLN A 144 -21.29 17.42 4.85
C GLN A 144 -22.11 16.17 5.16
N PRO A 145 -22.40 15.87 6.43
CA PRO A 145 -23.11 14.67 6.80
C PRO A 145 -24.54 14.79 6.27
N GLU A 146 -24.78 14.30 5.06
CA GLU A 146 -26.14 14.02 4.61
C GLU A 146 -26.65 12.80 5.38
N GLY A 147 -27.82 13.00 5.98
CA GLY A 147 -28.45 12.11 6.94
C GLY A 147 -28.37 10.63 6.57
N SER A 148 -28.06 9.85 7.59
CA SER A 148 -28.08 8.40 7.62
C SER A 148 -29.34 7.84 6.96
N LYS A 149 -29.20 7.24 5.77
CA LYS A 149 -30.13 6.19 5.34
C LYS A 149 -29.60 4.85 5.84
N PRO A 150 -30.42 4.04 6.52
CA PRO A 150 -29.98 2.77 7.09
C PRO A 150 -29.58 1.82 5.96
N TYR A 151 -28.41 1.20 6.15
CA TYR A 151 -27.89 0.14 5.31
C TYR A 151 -28.94 -0.98 5.22
N SER A 152 -29.45 -1.25 4.02
CA SER A 152 -30.07 -2.52 3.67
C SER A 152 -29.60 -2.89 2.27
N ARG A 153 -28.48 -3.59 2.20
CA ARG A 153 -28.15 -4.48 1.09
C ARG A 153 -27.38 -5.67 1.65
N ILE A 154 -28.14 -6.77 1.70
CA ILE A 154 -27.80 -8.21 1.71
C ILE A 154 -26.68 -8.64 2.64
#